data_AF-A0A4Q6DNS6-F1
#
_entry.id   AF-A0A4Q6DNS6-F1
#
_cell.length_a   1.000
_cell.length_b   1.000
_cell.length_c   1.000
_cell.angle_alpha   90.00
_cell.angle_beta   90.00
_cell.angle_gamma   90.00
#
_symmetry.space_group_name_H-M   'P 1'
#
loop_
_entity.id
_entity.type
_entity.pdbx_description
1 polymer ?
#
loop_
_entity_poly.entity_id
_entity_poly.type
_entity_poly.pdbx_seq_one_letter_code
_entity_poly.pdbx_strand_id
1 'polypeptide(L)'
;MKIFQALLSGIILTISMVATVYSQTSKSKKYNTSTVVIVPELSDDLIFDTLNNQVDFQQGIIEPDGTIDTLGAKTTSVIYKSTRFGKASIQPVNCKAWMKSDTLFINVGSWDGYTGGGFTINYINRNFVLEPYYSQHTDAGPDPHPPVFTIIYCDLKLDKPVYTAGNMVHGYVDFKIKERHYGKTIMHTARGYFRDRIKIWWGNK
;
A
#
# COMPACT_ATOMS: atom_id res chain seq x y z
N MET A 1 -1.51 -38.63 54.81
CA MET A 1 -1.46 -37.19 54.46
C MET A 1 -0.09 -36.80 53.88
N LYS A 2 0.38 -37.46 52.81
CA LYS A 2 1.62 -37.09 52.08
C LYS A 2 1.55 -37.33 50.56
N ILE A 3 0.43 -37.84 50.04
CA ILE A 3 0.28 -38.23 48.63
C ILE A 3 -0.42 -37.12 47.81
N PHE A 4 -1.14 -36.20 48.45
CA PHE A 4 -1.90 -35.14 47.76
C PHE A 4 -1.07 -33.89 47.40
N GLN A 5 0.15 -33.74 47.93
CA GLN A 5 1.02 -32.59 47.60
C GLN A 5 1.90 -32.80 46.37
N ALA A 6 2.04 -34.04 45.86
CA ALA A 6 2.90 -34.34 44.72
C ALA A 6 2.21 -34.23 43.35
N LEU A 7 0.87 -34.20 43.31
CA LEU A 7 0.10 -34.11 42.07
C LEU A 7 -0.21 -32.67 41.64
N LEU A 8 -0.12 -31.69 42.55
CA LEU A 8 -0.38 -30.28 42.22
C LEU A 8 0.83 -29.56 41.62
N SER A 9 2.04 -30.04 41.85
CA SER A 9 3.28 -29.47 41.31
C SER A 9 3.60 -29.92 39.88
N GLY A 10 3.02 -31.03 39.42
CA GLY A 10 3.21 -31.54 38.05
C GLY A 10 2.34 -30.86 36.99
N ILE A 11 1.15 -30.35 37.36
CA ILE A 11 0.20 -29.72 36.43
C ILE A 11 0.54 -28.24 36.18
N ILE A 12 1.21 -27.58 37.14
CA ILE A 12 1.61 -26.17 36.99
C ILE A 12 2.80 -26.02 36.02
N LEU A 13 3.63 -27.06 35.85
CA LEU A 13 4.79 -26.97 34.96
C LEU A 13 4.44 -27.09 33.47
N THR A 14 3.38 -27.82 33.11
CA THR A 14 3.02 -28.04 31.69
C THR A 14 2.21 -26.89 31.09
N ILE A 15 1.48 -26.11 31.90
CA ILE A 15 0.74 -24.94 31.40
C ILE A 15 1.69 -23.77 31.08
N SER A 16 2.85 -23.67 31.75
CA SER A 16 3.80 -22.59 31.46
C SER A 16 4.55 -22.77 30.13
N MET A 17 4.80 -24.01 29.67
CA MET A 17 5.54 -24.25 28.43
C MET A 17 4.70 -24.06 27.16
N VAL A 18 3.37 -24.15 27.23
CA VAL A 18 2.50 -23.90 26.06
C VAL A 18 2.27 -22.40 25.84
N ALA A 19 2.32 -21.58 26.90
CA ALA A 19 2.13 -20.14 26.79
C ALA A 19 3.35 -19.41 26.19
N THR A 20 4.56 -19.97 26.30
CA THR A 20 5.78 -19.29 25.81
C THR A 20 6.02 -19.46 24.31
N VAL A 21 5.35 -20.42 23.64
CA VAL A 21 5.54 -20.65 22.19
C VAL A 21 4.65 -19.75 21.33
N TYR A 22 3.56 -19.20 21.87
CA TYR A 22 2.65 -18.32 21.10
C TYR A 22 2.97 -16.83 21.15
N SER A 23 3.97 -16.42 21.95
CA SER A 23 4.40 -15.03 22.01
C SER A 23 5.64 -14.76 21.15
N GLN A 24 5.74 -15.38 19.96
CA GLN A 24 6.42 -14.73 18.85
C GLN A 24 5.48 -13.64 18.31
N THR A 25 5.34 -12.58 19.09
CA THR A 25 4.78 -11.31 18.63
C THR A 25 5.59 -10.89 17.43
N SER A 26 4.98 -10.97 16.24
CA SER A 26 5.47 -10.29 15.06
C SER A 26 5.79 -8.85 15.49
N LYS A 27 7.00 -8.39 15.21
CA LYS A 27 7.35 -6.98 15.39
C LYS A 27 6.48 -6.22 14.40
N SER A 28 5.27 -5.83 14.79
CA SER A 28 4.41 -4.99 13.97
C SER A 28 5.17 -3.69 13.78
N LYS A 29 5.66 -3.42 12.58
CA LYS A 29 6.16 -2.10 12.22
C LYS A 29 5.08 -1.10 12.62
N LYS A 30 5.40 -0.20 13.55
CA LYS A 30 4.47 0.81 14.05
C LYS A 30 4.37 1.87 12.95
N TYR A 31 3.49 1.65 12.00
CA TYR A 31 3.24 2.59 10.92
C TYR A 31 2.50 3.81 11.45
N ASN A 32 2.85 5.00 10.95
CA ASN A 32 2.06 6.21 11.22
C ASN A 32 0.75 6.08 10.46
N THR A 33 -0.29 5.65 11.16
CA THR A 33 -1.66 5.60 10.65
C THR A 33 -2.26 7.01 10.69
N SER A 34 -2.80 7.46 9.56
CA SER A 34 -3.52 8.73 9.43
C SER A 34 -5.00 8.47 9.13
N THR A 35 -5.87 9.40 9.49
CA THR A 35 -7.31 9.32 9.19
C THR A 35 -7.58 9.91 7.80
N VAL A 36 -8.38 9.20 7.00
CA VAL A 36 -8.80 9.66 5.68
C VAL A 36 -9.93 10.70 5.80
N VAL A 37 -9.99 11.63 4.85
CA VAL A 37 -11.15 12.51 4.67
C VAL A 37 -12.10 11.86 3.68
N ILE A 38 -13.38 11.75 4.03
CA ILE A 38 -14.41 11.21 3.13
C ILE A 38 -15.13 12.36 2.45
N VAL A 39 -15.17 12.33 1.12
CA VAL A 39 -15.79 13.35 0.25
C VAL A 39 -16.66 12.62 -0.77
N PRO A 40 -17.94 12.29 -0.43
CA PRO A 40 -18.84 11.53 -1.29
C PRO A 40 -19.00 12.01 -2.74
N GLU A 41 -18.84 13.31 -2.94
CA GLU A 41 -19.02 14.09 -4.15
C GLU A 41 -17.77 14.02 -5.03
N LEU A 42 -16.68 13.44 -4.50
CA LEU A 42 -15.43 13.30 -5.22
C LEU A 42 -15.62 12.49 -6.50
N SER A 43 -16.51 11.50 -6.52
CA SER A 43 -16.81 10.72 -7.73
C SER A 43 -17.38 11.55 -8.88
N ASP A 44 -17.94 12.72 -8.59
CA ASP A 44 -18.62 13.58 -9.55
C ASP A 44 -17.68 14.70 -10.07
N ASP A 45 -16.40 14.69 -9.66
CA ASP A 45 -15.40 15.65 -10.13
C ASP A 45 -15.15 15.46 -11.64
N LEU A 46 -15.25 16.55 -12.41
CA LEU A 46 -15.06 16.60 -13.87
C LEU A 46 -13.70 16.06 -14.33
N ILE A 47 -12.73 15.95 -13.43
CA ILE A 47 -11.46 15.29 -13.72
C ILE A 47 -11.68 13.83 -14.14
N PHE A 48 -12.65 13.12 -13.57
CA PHE A 48 -12.91 11.72 -13.90
C PHE A 48 -13.55 11.57 -15.29
N ASP A 49 -14.35 12.55 -15.73
CA ASP A 49 -14.80 12.63 -17.12
C ASP A 49 -13.64 12.91 -18.08
N THR A 50 -12.71 13.77 -17.68
CA THR A 50 -11.49 14.03 -18.45
C THR A 50 -10.66 12.75 -18.59
N LEU A 51 -10.52 11.97 -17.51
CA LEU A 51 -9.81 10.70 -17.51
C LEU A 51 -10.51 9.62 -18.36
N ASN A 52 -11.85 9.63 -18.46
CA ASN A 52 -12.62 8.73 -19.33
C ASN A 52 -12.23 8.85 -20.81
N ASN A 53 -11.78 10.05 -21.21
CA ASN A 53 -11.43 10.37 -22.59
C ASN A 53 -9.92 10.27 -22.88
N GLN A 54 -9.14 9.74 -21.91
CA GLN A 54 -7.70 9.54 -22.06
C GLN A 54 -7.38 8.05 -21.95
N VAL A 55 -6.33 7.63 -22.66
CA VAL A 55 -5.79 6.27 -22.55
C VAL A 55 -4.72 6.25 -21.46
N ASP A 56 -4.71 5.19 -20.65
CA ASP A 56 -3.69 5.04 -19.61
C ASP A 56 -2.30 4.77 -20.20
N PHE A 57 -1.25 5.06 -19.42
CA PHE A 57 0.11 4.74 -19.81
C PHE A 57 0.32 3.22 -19.79
N GLN A 58 0.83 2.68 -20.90
CA GLN A 58 1.04 1.24 -21.07
C GLN A 58 2.14 0.72 -20.16
N GLN A 59 1.74 -0.04 -19.15
CA GLN A 59 2.55 -1.12 -18.62
C GLN A 59 1.72 -2.37 -18.76
N GLY A 60 2.15 -3.29 -19.63
CA GLY A 60 1.50 -4.58 -19.80
C GLY A 60 1.62 -5.37 -18.52
N ILE A 61 0.67 -5.20 -17.60
CA ILE A 61 0.52 -6.09 -16.46
C ILE A 61 -0.20 -7.31 -17.01
N ILE A 62 0.55 -8.42 -17.09
CA ILE A 62 -0.03 -9.73 -17.34
C ILE A 62 -0.79 -10.11 -16.07
N GLU A 63 -2.11 -10.16 -16.16
CA GLU A 63 -2.96 -10.64 -15.09
C GLU A 63 -2.64 -12.11 -14.80
N PRO A 64 -2.94 -12.63 -13.59
CA PRO A 64 -2.63 -14.01 -13.22
C PRO A 64 -3.25 -15.08 -14.13
N ASP A 65 -4.31 -14.74 -14.87
CA ASP A 65 -4.96 -15.62 -15.86
C ASP A 65 -4.29 -15.56 -17.24
N GLY A 66 -3.17 -14.85 -17.38
CA GLY A 66 -2.45 -14.66 -18.63
C GLY A 66 -3.06 -13.61 -19.54
N THR A 67 -4.14 -12.93 -19.13
CA THR A 67 -4.68 -11.81 -19.90
C THR A 67 -3.79 -10.59 -19.75
N ILE A 68 -3.60 -9.87 -20.85
CA ILE A 68 -3.01 -8.54 -20.81
C ILE A 68 -4.16 -7.62 -20.42
N ASP A 69 -4.03 -6.85 -19.32
CA ASP A 69 -5.00 -5.81 -18.98
C ASP A 69 -4.98 -4.74 -20.09
N THR A 70 -5.79 -4.96 -21.13
CA THR A 70 -5.86 -4.12 -22.32
C THR A 70 -6.69 -2.88 -22.00
N LEU A 71 -5.97 -1.84 -21.59
CA LEU A 71 -6.28 -0.41 -21.66
C LEU A 71 -7.77 -0.05 -21.65
N GLY A 72 -8.30 0.16 -20.45
CA GLY A 72 -9.47 1.02 -20.23
C GLY A 72 -9.10 2.51 -20.24
N ALA A 73 -10.06 3.32 -19.79
CA ALA A 73 -9.84 4.74 -19.52
C ALA A 73 -8.69 4.97 -18.51
N LYS A 74 -8.02 6.12 -18.64
CA LYS A 74 -6.95 6.53 -17.72
C LYS A 74 -7.43 6.48 -16.27
N THR A 75 -6.59 5.94 -15.41
CA THR A 75 -6.91 5.69 -13.99
C THR A 75 -6.45 6.81 -13.08
N THR A 76 -5.61 7.73 -13.54
CA THR A 76 -5.01 8.75 -12.67
C THR A 76 -4.58 10.03 -13.38
N SER A 77 -4.66 11.15 -12.65
CA SER A 77 -4.05 12.44 -12.98
C SER A 77 -2.89 12.79 -12.02
N VAL A 78 -2.49 11.85 -11.15
CA VAL A 78 -1.44 12.05 -10.16
C VAL A 78 -0.10 12.38 -10.82
N ILE A 79 0.48 13.51 -10.42
CA ILE A 79 1.85 13.89 -10.75
C ILE A 79 2.74 13.40 -9.61
N TYR A 80 3.43 12.29 -9.83
CA TYR A 80 4.43 11.77 -8.89
C TYR A 80 5.83 12.28 -9.25
N LYS A 81 6.54 12.82 -8.25
CA LYS A 81 7.91 13.29 -8.38
C LYS A 81 8.79 12.66 -7.32
N SER A 82 9.96 12.20 -7.73
CA SER A 82 11.01 11.72 -6.82
C SER A 82 12.31 12.49 -7.09
N THR A 83 12.98 12.97 -6.04
CA THR A 83 14.31 13.56 -6.15
C THR A 83 15.36 12.57 -5.66
N ARG A 84 16.01 11.87 -6.59
CA ARG A 84 17.10 10.95 -6.29
C ARG A 84 18.43 11.61 -6.68
N PHE A 85 19.37 11.68 -5.73
CA PHE A 85 20.71 12.27 -5.96
C PHE A 85 20.68 13.70 -6.53
N GLY A 86 19.73 14.52 -6.08
CA GLY A 86 19.57 15.92 -6.54
C GLY A 86 18.90 16.08 -7.90
N LYS A 87 18.56 14.99 -8.59
CA LYS A 87 17.81 15.02 -9.86
C LYS A 87 16.34 14.71 -9.60
N ALA A 88 15.46 15.64 -9.97
CA ALA A 88 14.02 15.41 -9.96
C ALA A 88 13.63 14.56 -11.18
N SER A 89 12.85 13.51 -10.94
CA SER A 89 12.20 12.70 -11.97
C SER A 89 10.70 12.79 -11.78
N ILE A 90 9.97 13.01 -12.87
CA ILE A 90 8.52 12.88 -12.94
C ILE A 90 8.27 11.55 -13.64
N GLN A 91 7.50 10.67 -13.02
CA GLN A 91 7.20 9.36 -13.57
C GLN A 91 5.74 9.30 -14.01
N PRO A 92 5.43 8.75 -15.19
CA PRO A 92 4.06 8.35 -15.47
C PRO A 92 3.65 7.30 -14.45
N VAL A 93 2.41 7.36 -13.99
CA VAL A 93 1.84 6.41 -13.04
C VAL A 93 0.45 6.02 -13.50
N ASN A 94 0.04 4.79 -13.19
CA ASN A 94 -1.33 4.33 -13.24
C ASN A 94 -1.82 4.08 -11.80
N CYS A 95 -3.12 3.85 -11.62
CA CYS A 95 -3.70 3.43 -10.35
C CYS A 95 -4.27 2.03 -10.49
N LYS A 96 -3.95 1.16 -9.53
CA LYS A 96 -4.53 -0.18 -9.38
C LYS A 96 -5.00 -0.39 -7.96
N ALA A 97 -6.18 -0.97 -7.78
CA ALA A 97 -6.76 -1.22 -6.47
C ALA A 97 -7.23 -2.66 -6.31
N TRP A 98 -7.01 -3.22 -5.12
CA TRP A 98 -7.48 -4.55 -4.78
C TRP A 98 -7.82 -4.70 -3.30
N MET A 99 -8.76 -5.60 -3.01
CA MET A 99 -9.03 -6.06 -1.65
C MET A 99 -8.14 -7.26 -1.33
N LYS A 100 -7.50 -7.22 -0.15
CA LYS A 100 -6.93 -8.39 0.48
C LYS A 100 -7.44 -8.46 1.91
N SER A 101 -8.30 -9.45 2.18
CA SER A 101 -9.09 -9.52 3.41
C SER A 101 -9.96 -8.25 3.59
N ASP A 102 -9.83 -7.55 4.71
CA ASP A 102 -10.55 -6.32 5.05
C ASP A 102 -9.79 -5.03 4.66
N THR A 103 -8.62 -5.17 4.05
CA THR A 103 -7.76 -4.04 3.67
C THR A 103 -7.87 -3.76 2.19
N LEU A 104 -8.16 -2.51 1.85
CA LEU A 104 -8.08 -1.98 0.51
C LEU A 104 -6.64 -1.52 0.25
N PHE A 105 -6.01 -2.09 -0.78
CA PHE A 105 -4.71 -1.66 -1.27
C PHE A 105 -4.93 -0.82 -2.53
N ILE A 106 -4.37 0.38 -2.54
CA ILE A 106 -4.36 1.27 -3.70
C ILE A 106 -2.90 1.53 -4.05
N ASN A 107 -2.48 1.07 -5.21
CA ASN A 107 -1.16 1.34 -5.75
C ASN A 107 -1.27 2.42 -6.82
N VAL A 108 -0.49 3.49 -6.66
CA VAL A 108 -0.33 4.51 -7.69
C VAL A 108 1.14 4.56 -8.07
N GLY A 109 1.46 4.05 -9.24
CA GLY A 109 2.85 3.89 -9.62
C GLY A 109 3.05 3.44 -11.06
N SER A 110 4.31 3.20 -11.38
CA SER A 110 4.74 2.49 -12.57
C SER A 110 5.57 1.29 -12.10
N TRP A 111 5.29 0.10 -12.62
CA TRP A 111 6.03 -1.14 -12.43
C TRP A 111 6.20 -1.85 -13.76
N ASP A 112 7.44 -2.13 -14.16
CA ASP A 112 7.76 -2.83 -15.40
C ASP A 112 8.13 -4.33 -15.18
N GLY A 113 7.96 -4.85 -13.96
CA GLY A 113 8.39 -6.19 -13.58
C GLY A 113 9.73 -6.24 -12.85
N TYR A 114 10.58 -5.22 -13.01
CA TYR A 114 11.94 -5.17 -12.43
C TYR A 114 12.17 -3.90 -11.62
N THR A 115 11.68 -2.77 -12.12
CA THR A 115 11.86 -1.45 -11.55
C THR A 115 10.54 -0.67 -11.58
N GLY A 116 10.45 0.33 -10.73
CA GLY A 116 9.26 1.16 -10.68
C GLY A 116 9.38 2.33 -9.72
N GLY A 117 8.34 3.13 -9.71
CA GLY A 117 8.19 4.22 -8.75
C GLY A 117 6.73 4.58 -8.55
N GLY A 118 6.42 5.09 -7.38
CA GLY A 118 5.06 5.38 -6.98
C GLY A 118 4.90 5.29 -5.48
N PHE A 119 3.71 4.95 -5.03
CA PHE A 119 3.37 4.75 -3.64
C PHE A 119 2.20 3.77 -3.51
N THR A 120 2.04 3.22 -2.31
CA THR A 120 0.93 2.35 -1.94
C THR A 120 0.21 2.94 -0.73
N ILE A 121 -1.12 2.87 -0.78
CA ILE A 121 -2.01 3.24 0.32
C ILE A 121 -2.68 1.96 0.79
N ASN A 122 -2.50 1.63 2.06
CA ASN A 122 -3.19 0.54 2.73
C ASN A 122 -4.30 1.15 3.57
N TYR A 123 -5.55 0.97 3.15
CA TYR A 123 -6.74 1.57 3.75
C TYR A 123 -7.57 0.53 4.51
N ILE A 124 -7.85 0.81 5.78
CA ILE A 124 -8.67 -0.01 6.67
C ILE A 124 -9.44 0.88 7.65
N ASN A 125 -10.77 0.73 7.71
CA ASN A 125 -11.62 1.39 8.71
C ASN A 125 -11.36 2.90 8.86
N ARG A 126 -11.36 3.66 7.76
CA ARG A 126 -11.09 5.12 7.72
C ARG A 126 -9.67 5.54 8.09
N ASN A 127 -8.78 4.59 8.36
CA ASN A 127 -7.38 4.83 8.58
C ASN A 127 -6.59 4.34 7.39
N PHE A 128 -5.44 4.96 7.16
CA PHE A 128 -4.54 4.52 6.11
C PHE A 128 -3.08 4.60 6.53
N VAL A 129 -2.29 3.77 5.88
CA VAL A 129 -0.83 3.85 5.87
C VAL A 129 -0.40 4.13 4.44
N LEU A 130 0.49 5.11 4.27
CA LEU A 130 1.06 5.45 2.98
C LEU A 130 2.55 5.11 2.97
N GLU A 131 2.96 4.35 1.95
CA GLU A 131 4.34 3.90 1.78
C GLU A 131 4.83 4.28 0.37
N PRO A 132 6.04 4.87 0.21
CA PRO A 132 6.63 4.98 -1.11
C PRO A 132 6.88 3.58 -1.68
N TYR A 133 6.70 3.41 -2.99
CA TYR A 133 6.90 2.12 -3.63
C TYR A 133 8.39 1.75 -3.57
N TYR A 134 8.68 0.68 -2.82
CA TYR A 134 10.03 0.19 -2.63
C TYR A 134 10.28 -1.01 -3.56
N SER A 135 11.22 -0.89 -4.49
CA SER A 135 11.70 -2.02 -5.27
C SER A 135 12.50 -2.95 -4.33
N GLN A 136 11.83 -3.96 -3.76
CA GLN A 136 12.49 -5.01 -2.96
C GLN A 136 13.30 -5.98 -3.83
N HIS A 137 13.20 -5.89 -5.15
CA HIS A 137 13.88 -6.77 -6.09
C HIS A 137 15.15 -6.10 -6.60
N THR A 138 16.18 -6.10 -5.76
CA THR A 138 17.54 -6.21 -6.30
C THR A 138 17.92 -7.68 -6.23
N ASP A 139 18.55 -8.23 -7.27
CA ASP A 139 19.09 -9.60 -7.34
C ASP A 139 20.12 -9.93 -6.22
N ALA A 140 20.38 -8.99 -5.32
CA ALA A 140 21.38 -9.03 -4.26
C ALA A 140 20.87 -9.58 -2.90
N GLY A 141 19.64 -10.11 -2.83
CA GLY A 141 19.06 -10.64 -1.58
C GLY A 141 18.43 -9.57 -0.69
N PRO A 142 17.96 -9.93 0.53
CA PRO A 142 17.28 -9.00 1.42
C PRO A 142 18.21 -7.85 1.83
N ASP A 143 17.77 -6.61 1.57
CA ASP A 143 18.53 -5.42 1.96
C ASP A 143 18.65 -5.35 3.50
N PRO A 144 19.88 -5.37 4.07
CA PRO A 144 20.09 -5.24 5.50
C PRO A 144 19.72 -3.85 6.04
N HIS A 145 19.46 -2.88 5.17
CA HIS A 145 19.10 -1.51 5.48
C HIS A 145 17.79 -1.11 4.78
N PRO A 146 16.63 -1.66 5.23
CA PRO A 146 15.35 -1.28 4.67
C PRO A 146 15.17 0.25 4.78
N PRO A 147 14.61 0.91 3.76
CA PRO A 147 14.46 2.35 3.75
C PRO A 147 13.63 2.77 4.94
N VAL A 148 14.08 3.85 5.57
CA VAL A 148 13.31 4.52 6.61
C VAL A 148 12.73 5.77 5.99
N PHE A 149 11.41 5.90 6.01
CA PHE A 149 10.74 7.08 5.51
C PHE A 149 10.00 7.82 6.60
N THR A 150 9.77 9.10 6.36
CA THR A 150 9.02 10.01 7.24
C THR A 150 8.05 10.80 6.39
N ILE A 151 6.77 10.69 6.72
CA ILE A 151 5.70 11.49 6.10
C ILE A 151 5.83 12.91 6.65
N ILE A 152 6.08 13.88 5.78
CA ILE A 152 6.12 15.31 6.16
C ILE A 152 4.69 15.84 6.24
N TYR A 153 3.89 15.56 5.23
CA TYR A 153 2.44 15.79 5.23
C TYR A 153 1.77 14.78 4.28
N CYS A 154 0.49 14.54 4.51
CA CYS A 154 -0.35 13.73 3.63
C CYS A 154 -1.82 14.16 3.79
N ASP A 155 -2.45 14.50 2.68
CA ASP A 155 -3.90 14.66 2.53
C ASP A 155 -4.39 13.54 1.61
N LEU A 156 -5.26 12.67 2.14
CA LEU A 156 -5.92 11.61 1.38
C LEU A 156 -7.43 11.80 1.50
N LYS A 157 -8.09 11.89 0.34
CA LYS A 157 -9.54 11.94 0.22
C LYS A 157 -10.05 10.74 -0.54
N LEU A 158 -11.15 10.16 -0.08
CA LEU A 158 -11.83 9.03 -0.71
C LEU A 158 -13.33 9.31 -0.83
N ASP A 159 -13.98 8.76 -1.87
CA ASP A 159 -15.43 8.93 -2.08
C ASP A 159 -16.27 8.16 -1.06
N LYS A 160 -15.77 7.07 -0.49
CA LYS A 160 -16.55 6.20 0.40
C LYS A 160 -15.76 5.78 1.63
N PRO A 161 -16.45 5.56 2.77
CA PRO A 161 -15.80 5.09 3.98
C PRO A 161 -15.53 3.58 3.96
N VAL A 162 -16.22 2.81 3.12
CA VAL A 162 -16.13 1.35 3.06
C VAL A 162 -16.14 0.93 1.60
N TYR A 163 -15.30 -0.04 1.27
CA TYR A 163 -15.16 -0.59 -0.07
C TYR A 163 -15.19 -2.11 -0.04
N THR A 164 -15.73 -2.68 -1.11
CA THR A 164 -15.65 -4.11 -1.42
C THR A 164 -15.10 -4.31 -2.84
N ALA A 165 -14.68 -5.53 -3.15
CA ALA A 165 -14.33 -5.88 -4.53
C ALA A 165 -15.51 -5.56 -5.48
N GLY A 166 -15.17 -5.11 -6.69
CA GLY A 166 -16.10 -4.65 -7.73
C GLY A 166 -16.51 -3.18 -7.61
N ASN A 167 -16.36 -2.54 -6.44
CA ASN A 167 -16.59 -1.11 -6.30
C ASN A 167 -15.58 -0.30 -7.15
N MET A 168 -15.98 0.88 -7.58
CA MET A 168 -15.05 1.91 -8.06
C MET A 168 -14.61 2.73 -6.84
N VAL A 169 -13.31 2.88 -6.66
CA VAL A 169 -12.73 3.87 -5.74
C VAL A 169 -12.41 5.13 -6.52
N HIS A 170 -12.79 6.28 -5.97
CA HIS A 170 -12.31 7.59 -6.43
C HIS A 170 -11.57 8.25 -5.28
N GLY A 171 -10.41 8.81 -5.59
CA GLY A 171 -9.56 9.40 -4.58
C GLY A 171 -8.76 10.59 -5.07
N TYR A 172 -8.30 11.36 -4.10
CA TYR A 172 -7.35 12.45 -4.28
C TYR A 172 -6.23 12.30 -3.26
N VAL A 173 -5.00 12.58 -3.69
CA VAL A 173 -3.84 12.58 -2.82
C VAL A 173 -3.03 13.85 -2.99
N ASP A 174 -2.48 14.36 -1.88
CA ASP A 174 -1.38 15.33 -1.85
C ASP A 174 -0.44 14.97 -0.70
N PHE A 175 0.79 14.56 -1.00
CA PHE A 175 1.76 14.22 0.05
C PHE A 175 3.16 14.70 -0.25
N LYS A 176 3.95 14.71 0.83
CA LYS A 176 5.41 14.79 0.77
C LYS A 176 6.03 13.81 1.77
N ILE A 177 6.92 12.95 1.28
CA ILE A 177 7.65 11.96 2.08
C ILE A 177 9.15 12.18 1.91
N LYS A 178 9.88 12.00 3.00
CA LYS A 178 11.33 11.93 3.02
C LYS A 178 11.75 10.49 3.27
N GLU A 179 12.41 9.86 2.31
CA GLU A 179 12.98 8.52 2.43
C GLU A 179 14.49 8.61 2.63
N ARG A 180 15.05 7.73 3.48
CA ARG A 180 16.49 7.53 3.63
C ARG A 180 16.86 6.12 3.16
N HIS A 181 17.70 6.04 2.14
CA HIS A 181 18.12 4.81 1.51
C HIS A 181 19.62 4.88 1.19
N TYR A 182 20.41 3.90 1.67
CA TYR A 182 21.88 3.88 1.61
C TYR A 182 22.54 5.21 2.02
N GLY A 183 22.10 5.78 3.15
CA GLY A 183 22.63 7.05 3.68
C GLY A 183 22.20 8.30 2.91
N LYS A 184 21.53 8.16 1.76
CA LYS A 184 21.07 9.26 0.90
C LYS A 184 19.60 9.56 1.15
N THR A 185 19.23 10.83 0.97
CA THR A 185 17.83 11.29 1.10
C THR A 185 17.17 11.31 -0.26
N ILE A 186 15.97 10.74 -0.35
CA ILE A 186 15.08 10.82 -1.50
C ILE A 186 13.82 11.55 -1.06
N MET A 187 13.38 12.54 -1.84
CA MET A 187 12.14 13.26 -1.58
C MET A 187 11.08 12.79 -2.57
N HIS A 188 9.91 12.41 -2.05
CA HIS A 188 8.77 11.96 -2.85
C HIS A 188 7.63 12.95 -2.65
N THR A 189 7.00 13.36 -3.75
CA THR A 189 5.76 14.14 -3.72
C THR A 189 4.78 13.56 -4.71
N ALA A 190 3.51 13.49 -4.35
CA ALA A 190 2.44 13.19 -5.28
C ALA A 190 1.32 14.20 -5.09
N ARG A 191 0.68 14.62 -6.19
CA ARG A 191 -0.56 15.38 -6.15
C ARG A 191 -1.45 14.99 -7.32
N GLY A 192 -2.72 14.70 -7.06
CA GLY A 192 -3.74 14.52 -8.09
C GLY A 192 -4.80 13.49 -7.73
N TYR A 193 -5.62 13.16 -8.72
CA TYR A 193 -6.77 12.27 -8.57
C TYR A 193 -6.46 10.89 -9.13
N PHE A 194 -7.07 9.87 -8.53
CA PHE A 194 -6.96 8.49 -8.97
C PHE A 194 -8.30 7.78 -8.87
N ARG A 195 -8.45 6.72 -9.65
CA ARG A 195 -9.58 5.81 -9.57
C ARG A 195 -9.18 4.43 -10.05
N ASP A 196 -9.87 3.42 -9.54
CA ASP A 196 -9.82 2.09 -10.14
C ASP A 196 -11.02 1.24 -9.71
N ARG A 197 -11.31 0.20 -10.49
CA ARG A 197 -12.24 -0.85 -10.07
C ARG A 197 -11.50 -1.86 -9.20
N ILE A 198 -11.95 -2.00 -7.97
CA ILE A 198 -11.27 -2.81 -6.97
C ILE A 198 -11.38 -4.31 -7.34
N LYS A 199 -10.24 -4.96 -7.56
CA LYS A 199 -10.15 -6.41 -7.80
C LYS A 199 -10.01 -7.20 -6.49
N ILE A 200 -10.15 -8.52 -6.53
CA ILE A 200 -9.75 -9.40 -5.42
C ILE A 200 -8.27 -9.72 -5.56
N TRP A 201 -7.50 -9.69 -4.48
CA TRP A 201 -6.10 -10.14 -4.49
C TRP A 201 -6.00 -11.66 -4.66
N TRP A 202 -5.20 -12.12 -5.63
CA TRP A 202 -5.09 -13.54 -5.98
C TRP A 202 -3.85 -14.26 -5.39
N GLY A 203 -2.93 -13.54 -4.76
CA GLY A 203 -1.62 -14.07 -4.35
C GLY A 203 -1.63 -14.87 -3.05
N ASN A 204 -2.42 -15.96 -2.97
CA ASN A 204 -2.36 -17.06 -1.99
C ASN A 204 -3.25 -18.24 -2.48
N LYS A 205 -3.07 -18.69 -3.73
CA LYS A 205 -3.49 -20.04 -4.15
C LYS A 205 -2.26 -20.91 -4.32
#